data_AF-A0A1E1X1R2-F1
#
_entry.id   AF-A0A1E1X1R2-F1
#
_cell.length_a   1.000
_cell.length_b   1.000
_cell.length_c   1.000
_cell.angle_alpha   90.00
_cell.angle_beta   90.00
_cell.angle_gamma   90.00
#
_symmetry.space_group_name_H-M   'P 1'
#
loop_
_entity.id
_entity.type
_entity.pdbx_description
1 polymer ?
#
loop_
_entity_poly.entity_id
_entity_poly.type
_entity_poly.pdbx_seq_one_letter_code
_entity_poly.pdbx_strand_id
1 'polypeptide(L)'
;NVSAIEKLNVKSYVWFANYGVYGSYQCQSAEILSIHENKWNARLRVMKPGATKLACFDTDINITTNKSGERNVLEYKLSPERPVQRRQLIYLNKDASCYILRDLQNQTAEGQCQCQLLMTNFTSGMDIPLDCKNNYTTNCGKIIVPIFRHYCIHEEDDPQSCPVPAFPQC
;
A
#
# COMPACT_ATOMS: atom_id res chain seq x y z
N ASN A 1 5.98 -15.12 18.73
CA ASN A 1 5.73 -13.70 18.39
C ASN A 1 5.50 -13.60 16.91
N VAL A 2 4.25 -13.35 16.51
CA VAL A 2 3.88 -13.09 15.10
C VAL A 2 4.38 -11.69 14.75
N SER A 3 5.08 -11.56 13.63
CA SER A 3 5.60 -10.27 13.16
C SER A 3 4.43 -9.34 12.84
N ALA A 4 4.54 -8.04 13.18
CA ALA A 4 3.48 -7.06 12.86
C ALA A 4 3.12 -7.05 11.37
N ILE A 5 4.09 -7.36 10.51
CA ILE A 5 3.87 -7.43 9.07
C ILE A 5 2.91 -8.56 8.71
N GLU A 6 2.93 -9.70 9.41
CA GLU A 6 2.08 -10.88 9.12
C GLU A 6 0.58 -10.56 9.31
N LYS A 7 0.25 -9.50 10.04
CA LYS A 7 -1.13 -8.99 10.18
C LYS A 7 -1.63 -8.23 8.94
N LEU A 8 -0.76 -7.94 7.98
CA LEU A 8 -1.08 -7.23 6.73
C LEU A 8 -1.61 -8.17 5.63
N ASN A 9 -1.96 -9.41 5.94
CA ASN A 9 -2.50 -10.39 4.98
C ASN A 9 -3.97 -10.13 4.62
N VAL A 10 -4.35 -8.87 4.46
CA VAL A 10 -5.70 -8.43 4.09
C VAL A 10 -5.61 -7.37 3.01
N LYS A 11 -6.64 -7.27 2.18
CA LYS A 11 -6.70 -6.21 1.18
C LYS A 11 -6.65 -4.85 1.86
N SER A 12 -5.87 -3.93 1.29
CA SER A 12 -5.65 -2.58 1.82
C SER A 12 -5.70 -1.54 0.71
N TYR A 13 -6.01 -0.31 1.10
CA TYR A 13 -6.14 0.85 0.22
C TYR A 13 -5.26 1.98 0.75
N VAL A 14 -4.54 2.65 -0.14
CA VAL A 14 -3.79 3.87 0.20
C VAL A 14 -4.77 5.02 0.29
N TRP A 15 -4.94 5.55 1.50
CA TRP A 15 -5.80 6.70 1.76
C TRP A 15 -5.07 8.00 1.49
N PHE A 16 -3.92 8.17 2.13
CA PHE A 16 -3.12 9.39 2.06
C PHE A 16 -1.69 9.10 1.66
N ALA A 17 -1.11 10.06 0.98
CA ALA A 17 0.31 10.18 0.77
C ALA A 17 0.77 11.61 1.08
N ASN A 18 2.05 11.81 1.40
CA ASN A 18 2.64 13.15 1.55
C ASN A 18 3.37 13.58 0.27
N TYR A 19 3.13 12.87 -0.83
CA TYR A 19 3.78 13.06 -2.12
C TYR A 19 2.79 12.78 -3.25
N GLY A 20 3.18 13.13 -4.49
CA GLY A 20 2.33 12.92 -5.67
C GLY A 20 1.26 14.00 -5.82
N VAL A 21 1.65 15.27 -5.74
CA VAL A 21 0.76 16.40 -6.04
C VAL A 21 0.59 16.50 -7.56
N TYR A 22 -0.65 16.60 -8.04
CA TYR A 22 -1.08 16.65 -9.45
C TYR A 22 -0.71 15.41 -10.29
N GLY A 23 -1.71 14.76 -10.90
CA GLY A 23 -1.48 13.63 -11.80
C GLY A 23 -0.82 12.42 -11.13
N SER A 24 -1.12 12.16 -9.86
CA SER A 24 -0.69 10.95 -9.17
C SER A 24 -1.65 9.80 -9.39
N TYR A 25 -1.12 8.61 -9.13
CA TYR A 25 -1.82 7.35 -9.16
C TYR A 25 -2.91 7.33 -8.07
N GLN A 26 -4.18 7.20 -8.45
CA GLN A 26 -5.34 7.18 -7.54
C GLN A 26 -5.79 5.72 -7.29
N CYS A 27 -6.68 5.49 -6.32
CA CYS A 27 -7.25 4.16 -6.02
C CYS A 27 -6.19 3.06 -5.86
N GLN A 28 -5.06 3.40 -5.25
CA GLN A 28 -4.01 2.42 -4.98
C GLN A 28 -4.49 1.41 -3.95
N SER A 29 -4.43 0.13 -4.27
CA SER A 29 -4.72 -0.96 -3.34
C SER A 29 -3.73 -2.11 -3.48
N ALA A 30 -3.61 -2.90 -2.42
CA ALA A 30 -2.80 -4.11 -2.39
C ALA A 30 -3.62 -5.26 -1.80
N GLU A 31 -3.56 -6.42 -2.44
CA GLU A 31 -4.17 -7.67 -2.00
C GLU A 31 -3.11 -8.76 -2.00
N ILE A 32 -2.96 -9.49 -0.90
CA ILE A 32 -2.01 -10.59 -0.82
C ILE A 32 -2.66 -11.85 -1.39
N LEU A 33 -2.06 -12.42 -2.43
CA LEU A 33 -2.55 -13.62 -3.13
C LEU A 33 -1.97 -14.90 -2.51
N SER A 34 -0.69 -14.87 -2.12
CA SER A 34 -0.06 -16.00 -1.42
C SER A 34 1.14 -15.54 -0.58
N ILE A 35 1.47 -16.33 0.45
CA ILE A 35 2.58 -16.07 1.37
C ILE A 35 3.49 -17.30 1.40
N HIS A 36 4.77 -17.11 1.06
CA HIS A 36 5.82 -18.13 1.16
C HIS A 36 7.01 -17.53 1.92
N GLU A 37 7.11 -17.83 3.21
CA GLU A 37 8.15 -17.30 4.10
C GLU A 37 8.27 -15.76 4.03
N ASN A 38 9.32 -15.24 3.38
CA ASN A 38 9.63 -13.84 3.18
C ASN A 38 9.30 -13.30 1.79
N LYS A 39 8.62 -14.09 0.97
CA LYS A 39 8.13 -13.67 -0.34
C LYS A 39 6.62 -13.77 -0.38
N TRP A 40 5.96 -12.65 -0.58
CA TRP A 40 4.52 -12.60 -0.74
C TRP A 40 4.20 -12.26 -2.17
N ASN A 41 3.29 -13.01 -2.77
CA ASN A 41 2.73 -12.60 -4.04
C ASN A 41 1.53 -11.70 -3.77
N ALA A 42 1.51 -10.52 -4.38
CA ALA A 42 0.48 -9.53 -4.16
C ALA A 42 -0.02 -8.94 -5.47
N ARG A 43 -1.32 -8.67 -5.52
CA ARG A 43 -1.96 -7.90 -6.58
C ARG A 43 -2.06 -6.46 -6.17
N LEU A 44 -1.33 -5.60 -6.88
CA LEU A 44 -1.46 -4.16 -6.76
C LEU A 44 -2.44 -3.64 -7.80
N ARG A 45 -3.30 -2.70 -7.40
CA ARG A 45 -4.23 -2.02 -8.32
C ARG A 45 -4.06 -0.53 -8.22
N VAL A 46 -4.21 0.17 -9.33
CA VAL A 46 -4.05 1.62 -9.38
C VAL A 46 -4.73 2.27 -10.58
N MET A 47 -5.31 3.45 -10.38
CA MET A 47 -5.83 4.30 -11.43
C MET A 47 -4.73 5.25 -11.89
N LYS A 48 -4.25 5.07 -13.12
CA LYS A 48 -3.25 5.96 -13.72
C LYS A 48 -3.86 7.35 -13.99
N PRO A 49 -3.05 8.41 -14.05
CA PRO A 49 -3.54 9.75 -14.35
C PRO A 49 -4.20 9.77 -15.73
N GLY A 50 -5.42 10.33 -15.79
CA GLY A 50 -6.20 10.37 -17.04
C GLY A 50 -6.84 9.04 -17.45
N ALA A 51 -6.64 7.95 -16.71
CA ALA A 51 -7.30 6.68 -16.96
C ALA A 51 -8.72 6.67 -16.40
N THR A 52 -9.62 5.98 -17.09
CA THR A 52 -11.00 5.71 -16.65
C THR A 52 -11.16 4.32 -16.01
N LYS A 53 -10.10 3.50 -16.07
CA LYS A 53 -10.07 2.14 -15.53
C LYS A 53 -8.82 1.93 -14.67
N LEU A 54 -8.93 1.03 -13.70
CA LEU A 54 -7.78 0.52 -12.93
C LEU A 54 -6.83 -0.28 -13.83
N ALA A 55 -5.55 -0.19 -13.51
CA ALA A 55 -4.54 -1.15 -13.94
C ALA A 55 -4.16 -2.05 -12.75
N CYS A 56 -3.93 -3.33 -13.02
CA CYS A 56 -3.52 -4.30 -12.00
C CYS A 56 -2.17 -4.92 -12.36
N PHE A 57 -1.38 -5.22 -11.32
CA PHE A 57 -0.07 -5.81 -11.45
C PHE A 57 0.13 -6.84 -10.35
N ASP A 58 0.39 -8.08 -10.72
CA ASP A 58 0.87 -9.07 -9.77
C ASP A 58 2.37 -8.86 -9.59
N THR A 59 2.83 -8.82 -8.34
CA THR A 59 4.22 -8.57 -7.99
C THR A 59 4.62 -9.37 -6.76
N ASP A 60 5.90 -9.69 -6.68
CA ASP A 60 6.47 -10.28 -5.49
C ASP A 60 6.93 -9.17 -4.54
N ILE A 61 6.48 -9.27 -3.29
CA ILE A 61 6.91 -8.46 -2.17
C ILE A 61 7.93 -9.27 -1.38
N ASN A 62 9.18 -8.81 -1.39
CA ASN A 62 10.21 -9.36 -0.53
C ASN A 62 10.16 -8.65 0.83
N ILE A 63 10.05 -9.43 1.91
CA ILE A 63 10.02 -8.93 3.28
C ILE A 63 11.41 -9.05 3.89
N THR A 64 12.04 -7.93 4.16
CA THR A 64 13.39 -7.85 4.71
C THR A 64 13.42 -7.21 6.10
N THR A 65 14.56 -7.34 6.75
CA THR A 65 14.81 -6.84 8.10
C THR A 65 15.39 -5.42 8.03
N ASN A 66 14.94 -4.53 8.91
CA ASN A 66 15.53 -3.20 9.06
C ASN A 66 16.89 -3.25 9.79
N LYS A 67 17.53 -2.09 9.93
CA LYS A 67 18.82 -1.96 10.63
C LYS A 67 18.77 -2.42 12.09
N SER A 68 17.60 -2.37 12.72
CA SER A 68 17.38 -2.75 14.12
C SER A 68 17.08 -4.24 14.32
N GLY A 69 17.05 -5.04 13.24
CA GLY A 69 16.74 -6.47 13.34
C GLY A 69 15.24 -6.80 13.24
N GLU A 70 14.37 -5.82 12.99
CA GLU A 70 12.93 -6.05 12.85
C GLU A 70 12.53 -6.34 11.41
N ARG A 71 11.71 -7.38 11.21
CA ARG A 71 11.19 -7.77 9.89
C ARG A 71 10.01 -6.90 9.48
N ASN A 72 10.29 -5.68 9.00
CA ASN A 72 9.29 -4.66 8.68
C ASN A 72 9.55 -3.89 7.37
N VAL A 73 10.44 -4.35 6.50
CA VAL A 73 10.72 -3.71 5.21
C VAL A 73 10.11 -4.51 4.06
N LEU A 74 9.38 -3.83 3.18
CA LEU A 74 8.73 -4.36 1.99
C LEU A 74 9.47 -3.85 0.74
N GLU A 75 9.86 -4.76 -0.13
CA GLU A 75 10.53 -4.47 -1.40
C GLU A 75 9.72 -5.03 -2.56
N TYR A 76 9.20 -4.16 -3.44
CA TYR A 76 8.33 -4.56 -4.55
C TYR A 76 8.29 -3.53 -5.68
N LYS A 77 7.80 -3.92 -6.86
CA LYS A 77 7.55 -3.00 -7.97
C LYS A 77 6.06 -2.64 -8.03
N LEU A 78 5.75 -1.35 -8.14
CA LEU A 78 4.36 -0.89 -8.30
C LEU A 78 3.76 -1.30 -9.66
N SER A 79 4.60 -1.36 -10.70
CA SER A 79 4.27 -1.84 -12.04
C SER A 79 5.56 -2.25 -12.76
N PRO A 80 5.51 -3.03 -13.87
CA PRO A 80 6.70 -3.50 -14.57
C PRO A 80 7.73 -2.40 -14.93
N GLU A 81 7.24 -1.23 -15.35
CA GLU A 81 8.03 -0.08 -15.78
C GLU A 81 8.60 0.77 -14.63
N ARG A 82 8.26 0.46 -13.38
CA ARG A 82 8.66 1.27 -12.21
C ARG A 82 9.86 0.64 -11.50
N PRO A 83 10.75 1.47 -10.91
CA PRO A 83 11.81 0.95 -10.06
C PRO A 83 11.23 0.22 -8.85
N VAL A 84 12.04 -0.66 -8.26
CA VAL A 84 11.71 -1.29 -6.98
C VAL A 84 11.56 -0.20 -5.92
N GLN A 85 10.46 -0.25 -5.19
CA GLN A 85 10.21 0.59 -4.03
C GLN A 85 10.59 -0.18 -2.78
N ARG A 86 11.18 0.53 -1.82
CA ARG A 86 11.60 -0.04 -0.54
C ARG A 86 10.95 0.73 0.59
N ARG A 87 10.00 0.10 1.27
CA ARG A 87 9.12 0.76 2.25
C ARG A 87 9.15 0.05 3.58
N GLN A 88 9.30 0.82 4.65
CA GLN A 88 9.26 0.31 6.02
C GLN A 88 7.87 0.51 6.62
N LEU A 89 7.32 -0.54 7.24
CA LEU A 89 6.20 -0.44 8.16
C LEU A 89 6.67 0.25 9.45
N ILE A 90 6.22 1.50 9.64
CA ILE A 90 6.62 2.33 10.77
C ILE A 90 5.52 2.46 11.83
N TYR A 91 4.28 2.09 11.50
CA TYR A 91 3.16 2.07 12.43
C TYR A 91 2.12 1.05 11.97
N LEU A 92 1.54 0.34 12.93
CA LEU A 92 0.37 -0.52 12.77
C LEU A 92 -0.50 -0.30 14.01
N ASN A 93 -1.77 0.05 13.81
CA ASN A 93 -2.66 0.20 14.95
C ASN A 93 -3.01 -1.16 15.59
N LYS A 94 -3.57 -1.11 16.79
CA LYS A 94 -3.85 -2.30 17.61
C LYS A 94 -4.72 -3.34 16.87
N ASP A 95 -5.70 -2.86 16.13
CA ASP A 95 -6.69 -3.68 15.42
C ASP A 95 -6.23 -4.07 14.00
N ALA A 96 -5.02 -3.67 13.60
CA ALA A 96 -4.47 -3.83 12.26
C ALA A 96 -5.36 -3.29 11.13
N SER A 97 -6.28 -2.38 11.44
CA SER A 97 -7.18 -1.74 10.47
C SER A 97 -6.54 -0.58 9.71
N CYS A 98 -5.40 -0.08 10.19
CA CYS A 98 -4.63 0.96 9.54
C CYS A 98 -3.13 0.85 9.86
N TYR A 99 -2.31 1.19 8.87
CA TYR A 99 -0.86 1.18 8.98
C TYR A 99 -0.19 2.24 8.12
N ILE A 100 1.08 2.51 8.41
CA ILE A 100 1.86 3.55 7.73
C ILE A 100 3.13 2.94 7.17
N LEU A 101 3.34 3.17 5.88
CA LEU A 101 4.56 2.81 5.16
C LEU A 101 5.38 4.07 4.88
N ARG A 102 6.67 4.01 5.17
CA ARG A 102 7.65 5.05 4.85
C ARG A 102 8.63 4.55 3.79
N ASP A 103 8.80 5.29 2.71
CA ASP A 103 9.81 5.03 1.69
C ASP A 103 11.22 5.28 2.26
N LEU A 104 12.13 4.34 1.99
CA LEU A 104 13.51 4.40 2.47
C LEU A 104 14.49 5.01 1.46
N GLN A 105 14.01 5.35 0.25
CA GLN A 105 14.84 5.84 -0.86
C GLN A 105 14.36 7.19 -1.38
N ASN A 106 13.06 7.47 -1.31
CA ASN A 106 12.45 8.65 -1.90
C ASN A 106 12.03 9.66 -0.84
N GLN A 107 12.25 10.94 -1.15
CA GLN A 107 11.84 12.07 -0.34
C GLN A 107 10.83 12.96 -1.09
N THR A 108 10.09 13.79 -0.36
CA THR A 108 9.28 14.88 -0.88
C THR A 108 10.19 16.06 -1.29
N ALA A 109 9.62 17.06 -1.96
CA ALA A 109 10.37 18.27 -2.32
C ALA A 109 10.90 19.03 -1.09
N GLU A 110 10.22 18.87 0.05
CA GLU A 110 10.55 19.45 1.35
C GLU A 110 11.56 18.60 2.15
N GLY A 111 12.11 17.53 1.55
CA GLY A 111 13.12 16.67 2.16
C GLY A 111 12.60 15.64 3.17
N GLN A 112 11.28 15.48 3.30
CA GLN A 112 10.69 14.46 4.17
C GLN A 112 10.67 13.10 3.45
N CYS A 113 10.79 11.99 4.17
CA CYS A 113 10.60 10.67 3.54
C CYS A 113 9.16 10.55 3.00
N GLN A 114 9.01 9.96 1.81
CA GLN A 114 7.67 9.71 1.27
C GLN A 114 6.94 8.70 2.16
N CYS A 115 5.66 8.94 2.43
CA CYS A 115 4.84 8.10 3.27
C CYS A 115 3.48 7.81 2.68
N GLN A 116 2.92 6.67 3.04
CA GLN A 116 1.54 6.29 2.76
C GLN A 116 0.83 5.82 4.03
N LEU A 117 -0.40 6.28 4.23
CA LEU A 117 -1.35 5.69 5.19
C LEU A 117 -2.26 4.74 4.44
N LEU A 118 -2.34 3.50 4.90
CA LEU A 118 -3.17 2.47 4.32
C LEU A 118 -4.25 2.04 5.31
N MET A 119 -5.45 1.80 4.80
CA MET A 119 -6.57 1.23 5.54
C MET A 119 -6.96 -0.10 4.93
N THR A 120 -7.33 -1.06 5.78
CA THR A 120 -7.81 -2.38 5.33
C THR A 120 -9.19 -2.30 4.68
N ASN A 121 -9.56 -3.31 3.90
CA ASN A 121 -10.88 -3.41 3.25
C ASN A 121 -12.06 -3.34 4.23
N PHE A 122 -11.90 -3.84 5.46
CA PHE A 122 -12.92 -3.75 6.50
C PHE A 122 -13.20 -2.32 6.96
N THR A 123 -12.28 -1.40 6.72
CA THR A 123 -12.36 -0.01 7.17
C THR A 123 -12.31 1.01 6.04
N SER A 124 -12.09 0.57 4.80
CA SER A 124 -12.15 1.43 3.62
C SER A 124 -13.58 1.93 3.40
N GLY A 125 -13.80 3.22 3.63
CA GLY A 125 -15.07 3.91 3.54
C GLY A 125 -15.48 4.56 4.86
N MET A 126 -14.79 4.21 5.96
CA MET A 126 -14.97 4.81 7.27
C MET A 126 -13.94 5.91 7.56
N ASP A 127 -14.15 6.66 8.64
CA ASP A 127 -13.18 7.63 9.12
C ASP A 127 -11.85 6.95 9.52
N ILE A 128 -10.73 7.62 9.21
CA ILE A 128 -9.40 7.16 9.61
C ILE A 128 -9.30 7.19 11.15
N PRO A 129 -8.87 6.08 11.79
CA PRO A 129 -8.63 6.05 13.22
C PRO A 129 -7.71 7.18 13.70
N LEU A 130 -8.08 7.85 14.79
CA LEU A 130 -7.40 9.04 15.28
C LEU A 130 -5.91 8.78 15.59
N ASP A 131 -5.60 7.61 16.15
CA ASP A 131 -4.25 7.17 16.44
C ASP A 131 -3.39 7.05 15.17
N CYS A 132 -3.97 6.54 14.09
CA CYS A 132 -3.32 6.45 12.79
C CYS A 132 -3.06 7.83 12.17
N LYS A 133 -4.04 8.73 12.23
CA LYS A 133 -3.89 10.11 11.75
C LYS A 133 -2.80 10.87 12.51
N ASN A 134 -2.74 10.68 13.83
CA ASN A 134 -1.73 11.29 14.68
C ASN A 134 -0.34 10.74 14.37
N ASN A 135 -0.19 9.41 14.27
CA ASN A 135 1.08 8.79 13.92
C ASN A 135 1.56 9.17 12.52
N TYR A 136 0.65 9.31 11.56
CA TYR A 136 0.99 9.81 10.24
C TYR A 136 1.53 11.22 10.30
N THR A 137 0.82 12.12 10.97
CA THR A 137 1.23 13.53 11.07
C THR A 137 2.59 13.67 11.75
N THR A 138 2.82 12.91 12.83
CA THR A 138 4.07 12.91 13.59
C THR A 138 5.25 12.37 12.77
N ASN A 139 5.07 11.29 12.02
CA ASN A 139 6.18 10.61 11.32
C ASN A 139 6.40 11.09 9.89
N CYS A 140 5.37 11.64 9.24
CA CYS A 140 5.34 11.91 7.80
C CYS A 140 5.00 13.36 7.45
N GLY A 141 4.68 14.20 8.44
CA GLY A 141 4.34 15.59 8.26
C GLY A 141 2.85 15.85 8.05
N LYS A 142 2.49 17.13 7.85
CA LYS A 142 1.11 17.59 7.73
C LYS A 142 0.56 17.58 6.30
N ILE A 143 1.40 17.28 5.30
CA ILE A 143 1.00 17.23 3.90
C ILE A 143 0.14 15.98 3.70
N ILE A 144 -1.08 16.19 3.20
CA ILE A 144 -2.04 15.12 2.93
C ILE A 144 -2.52 15.26 1.49
N VAL A 145 -2.08 14.32 0.66
CA VAL A 145 -2.56 14.09 -0.70
C VAL A 145 -3.53 12.91 -0.65
N PRO A 146 -4.82 13.12 -0.96
CA PRO A 146 -5.77 12.02 -0.97
C PRO A 146 -5.56 11.14 -2.21
N ILE A 147 -5.39 9.85 -1.98
CA ILE A 147 -5.22 8.80 -2.99
C ILE A 147 -6.50 7.95 -3.11
N PHE A 148 -7.25 7.82 -2.02
CA PHE A 148 -8.51 7.10 -1.98
C PHE A 148 -9.71 8.02 -2.23
N ARG A 149 -10.71 7.46 -2.91
CA ARG A 149 -12.04 8.04 -3.17
C ARG A 149 -13.08 6.95 -2.94
N HIS A 150 -14.32 7.33 -2.63
CA HIS A 150 -15.39 6.35 -2.39
C HIS A 150 -15.67 5.44 -3.58
N TYR A 151 -15.43 5.86 -4.82
CA TYR A 151 -15.61 4.96 -5.95
C TYR A 151 -14.54 3.85 -6.01
N CYS A 152 -13.39 3.99 -5.33
CA CYS A 152 -12.31 2.99 -5.35
C CYS A 152 -12.69 1.63 -4.72
N ILE A 153 -13.79 1.54 -3.95
CA ILE A 153 -14.26 0.28 -3.34
C ILE A 153 -15.10 -0.58 -4.29
N HIS A 154 -15.71 0.02 -5.30
CA HIS A 154 -16.62 -0.69 -6.23
C HIS A 154 -15.91 -1.19 -7.49
N GLU A 155 -14.59 -1.01 -7.58
CA GLU A 155 -13.83 -1.27 -8.81
C GLU A 155 -13.49 -2.76 -9.00
N GLU A 156 -13.70 -3.61 -7.99
CA GLU A 156 -13.53 -5.07 -8.10
C GLU A 156 -14.63 -5.76 -8.91
N ASP A 157 -15.76 -5.07 -9.14
CA ASP A 157 -16.93 -5.62 -9.82
C ASP A 157 -16.81 -5.58 -11.36
N ASP A 158 -15.75 -4.96 -11.92
CA ASP A 158 -15.43 -5.05 -13.36
C ASP A 158 -14.44 -6.23 -13.60
N PRO A 159 -14.91 -7.40 -14.07
CA PRO A 159 -14.07 -8.59 -14.29
C PRO A 159 -13.00 -8.41 -15.38
N GLN A 160 -13.02 -7.30 -16.13
CA GLN A 160 -11.99 -6.97 -17.11
C GLN A 160 -10.85 -6.12 -16.53
N SER A 161 -10.98 -5.63 -15.30
CA SER A 161 -10.03 -4.69 -14.69
C SER A 161 -8.70 -5.35 -14.29
N CYS A 162 -8.72 -6.63 -13.92
CA CYS A 162 -7.53 -7.42 -13.63
C CYS A 162 -7.63 -8.79 -14.31
N PRO A 163 -6.63 -9.26 -15.08
CA PRO A 163 -6.61 -10.65 -15.50
C PRO A 163 -6.61 -11.56 -14.26
N VAL A 164 -7.58 -12.46 -14.17
CA VAL A 164 -7.57 -13.54 -13.17
C VAL A 164 -6.25 -14.31 -13.37
N PRO A 165 -5.49 -14.63 -12.31
CA PRO A 165 -4.33 -15.50 -12.48
C PRO A 165 -4.81 -16.75 -13.21
N ALA A 166 -4.17 -17.09 -14.34
CA ALA A 166 -4.34 -18.40 -14.90
C ALA A 166 -3.84 -19.37 -13.83
N PHE A 167 -4.77 -19.97 -13.07
CA PHE A 167 -4.41 -21.07 -12.18
C PHE A 167 -3.67 -22.08 -13.04
N PRO A 168 -2.46 -22.52 -12.66
CA PRO A 168 -1.93 -23.74 -13.25
C PRO A 168 -2.96 -24.83 -12.94
N GLN A 169 -3.68 -25.28 -13.96
CA GLN A 169 -4.40 -26.53 -13.88
C GLN A 169 -3.34 -27.59 -13.57
N CYS A 170 -3.62 -28.40 -12.55
CA CYS A 170 -2.75 -29.46 -12.05
C CYS A 170 -2.16 -30.32 -13.17
#